data_AF-A0A845C8M0-F1
#
_entry.id   AF-A0A845C8M0-F1
#
_cell.length_a   1.000
_cell.length_b   1.000
_cell.length_c   1.000
_cell.angle_alpha   90.00
_cell.angle_beta   90.00
_cell.angle_gamma   90.00
#
_symmetry.space_group_name_H-M   'P 1'
#
loop_
_entity.id
_entity.type
_entity.pdbx_description
1 polymer ?
#
loop_
_entity_poly.entity_id
_entity_poly.type
_entity_poly.pdbx_seq_one_letter_code
_entity_poly.pdbx_strand_id
1 'polypeptide(L)'
;MCNRSGGLLQREIEKAGIATVIISNVPETTERVCVPRAVFVQYPFGRQLGLVGDYAGQRRICEDMAALLVEAQAPNAYRHLPYEWPEPPETTKWQPDVPAPIFAIRQAKAGGQNLLDDYKDEERAAYSDAER
;
A
#
# COMPACT_ATOMS: atom_id res chain seq x y z
N MET A 1 -0.86 -1.96 -3.60
CA MET A 1 0.02 -3.15 -3.61
C MET A 1 0.27 -3.61 -2.18
N CYS A 2 0.44 -4.90 -1.94
CA CYS A 2 0.82 -5.35 -0.58
C CYS A 2 2.29 -5.02 -0.30
N ASN A 3 2.62 -4.72 0.95
CA ASN A 3 3.96 -4.29 1.35
C ASN A 3 5.06 -5.30 0.97
N ARG A 4 4.73 -6.61 0.99
CA ARG A 4 5.65 -7.69 0.60
C ARG A 4 5.99 -7.65 -0.89
N SER A 5 4.99 -7.61 -1.77
CA SER A 5 5.20 -7.55 -3.22
C SER A 5 5.92 -6.27 -3.63
N GLY A 6 5.57 -5.14 -3.00
CA GLY A 6 6.26 -3.86 -3.22
C GLY A 6 7.76 -3.96 -2.93
N GLY A 7 8.14 -4.53 -1.79
CA GLY A 7 9.55 -4.71 -1.42
C GLY A 7 10.33 -5.61 -2.38
N LEU A 8 9.74 -6.71 -2.85
CA LEU A 8 10.38 -7.60 -3.82
C LEU A 8 10.62 -6.90 -5.15
N LEU A 9 9.59 -6.21 -5.67
CA LEU A 9 9.72 -5.45 -6.91
C LEU A 9 10.78 -4.35 -6.79
N GLN A 10 10.79 -3.65 -5.65
CA GLN A 10 11.76 -2.60 -5.37
C GLN A 10 13.21 -3.10 -5.50
N ARG A 11 13.50 -4.29 -4.94
CA ARG A 11 14.83 -4.90 -5.04
C ARG A 11 15.22 -5.28 -6.46
N GLU A 12 14.29 -5.84 -7.23
CA GLU A 12 14.57 -6.21 -8.63
C GLU A 12 14.82 -4.96 -9.51
N ILE A 13 14.07 -3.88 -9.28
CA ILE A 13 14.29 -2.60 -9.99
C ILE A 13 15.66 -2.01 -9.62
N GLU A 14 16.06 -2.08 -8.36
CA GLU A 14 17.37 -1.57 -7.92
C GLU A 14 18.56 -2.39 -8.44
N LYS A 15 18.40 -3.71 -8.59
CA LYS A 15 19.39 -4.56 -9.27
C LYS A 15 19.61 -4.13 -10.72
N ALA A 16 18.59 -3.57 -11.37
CA ALA A 16 18.70 -2.99 -12.71
C ALA A 16 19.34 -1.58 -12.73
N GLY A 17 19.78 -1.06 -11.58
CA GLY A 17 20.43 0.25 -11.46
C GLY A 17 19.48 1.44 -11.35
N ILE A 18 18.17 1.20 -11.16
CA ILE A 18 17.16 2.25 -10.98
C ILE A 18 16.90 2.42 -9.49
N ALA A 19 17.24 3.58 -8.93
CA ALA A 19 16.98 3.86 -7.52
C ALA A 19 15.48 4.00 -7.25
N THR A 20 15.01 3.45 -6.13
CA THR A 20 13.58 3.42 -5.80
C THR A 20 13.32 3.74 -4.33
N VAL A 21 12.12 4.22 -4.06
CA VAL A 21 11.61 4.54 -2.72
C VAL A 21 10.10 4.32 -2.72
N ILE A 22 9.57 3.83 -1.60
CA ILE A 22 8.13 3.59 -1.43
C ILE A 22 7.57 4.47 -0.30
N ILE A 23 6.34 4.96 -0.47
CA ILE A 23 5.55 5.56 0.60
C ILE A 23 4.71 4.47 1.24
N SER A 24 4.84 4.28 2.55
CA SER A 24 4.11 3.24 3.30
C SER A 24 3.44 3.79 4.55
N ASN A 25 2.26 3.26 4.88
CA ASN A 25 1.52 3.58 6.11
C ASN A 25 1.66 2.50 7.18
N VAL A 26 2.40 1.42 6.89
CA VAL A 26 2.58 0.28 7.80
C VAL A 26 4.09 0.04 8.02
N PRO A 27 4.75 0.86 8.87
CA PRO A 27 6.19 0.76 9.11
C PRO A 27 6.62 -0.65 9.50
N GLU A 28 5.94 -1.24 10.48
CA GLU A 28 6.24 -2.58 11.02
C GLU A 28 6.32 -3.67 9.94
N THR A 29 5.37 -3.69 9.01
CA THR A 29 5.38 -4.66 7.91
C THR A 29 6.45 -4.33 6.88
N THR A 30 6.66 -3.05 6.61
CA THR A 30 7.63 -2.57 5.61
C THR A 30 9.07 -2.90 6.05
N GLU A 31 9.37 -2.68 7.32
CA GLU A 31 10.65 -3.01 7.94
C GLU A 31 10.90 -4.51 7.96
N ARG A 32 9.89 -5.33 8.31
CA ARG A 32 10.01 -6.81 8.26
C ARG A 32 10.28 -7.35 6.87
N VAL A 33 9.76 -6.70 5.83
CA VAL A 33 10.03 -7.07 4.43
C VAL A 33 11.44 -6.64 4.01
N CYS A 34 12.10 -5.77 4.78
CA CYS A 34 13.42 -5.18 4.50
C CYS A 34 13.47 -4.51 3.12
N VAL A 35 12.57 -3.55 2.90
CA VAL A 35 12.56 -2.80 1.63
C VAL A 35 13.80 -1.90 1.54
N PRO A 36 14.38 -1.66 0.35
CA PRO A 36 15.59 -0.87 0.22
C PRO A 36 15.49 0.54 0.82
N ARG A 37 14.40 1.26 0.53
CA ARG A 37 14.13 2.62 1.01
C ARG A 37 12.64 2.84 1.18
N ALA A 38 12.21 3.43 2.30
CA ALA A 38 10.81 3.82 2.50
C ALA A 38 10.66 5.13 3.29
N VAL A 39 9.65 5.90 2.91
CA VAL A 39 9.13 6.99 3.75
C VAL A 39 7.81 6.57 4.36
N PHE A 40 7.59 6.95 5.61
CA PHE A 40 6.38 6.65 6.35
C PHE A 40 5.55 7.91 6.55
N VAL A 41 4.28 7.83 6.14
CA VAL A 41 3.30 8.91 6.30
C VAL A 41 2.09 8.35 7.03
N GLN A 42 1.64 9.06 8.06
CA GLN A 42 0.52 8.65 8.90
C GLN A 42 -0.81 9.20 8.38
N TYR A 43 -1.01 9.13 7.07
CA TYR A 43 -2.26 9.52 6.42
C TYR A 43 -3.21 8.31 6.28
N PRO A 44 -4.49 8.53 5.98
CA PRO A 44 -5.40 7.46 5.64
C PRO A 44 -4.92 6.68 4.39
N PHE A 45 -5.22 5.38 4.36
CA PHE A 45 -4.94 4.55 3.18
C PHE A 45 -5.62 5.13 1.94
N GLY A 46 -4.88 5.13 0.81
CA GLY A 46 -5.33 5.73 -0.44
C GLY A 46 -5.18 7.25 -0.52
N ARG A 47 -4.77 7.92 0.57
CA ARG A 47 -4.54 9.38 0.61
C ARG A 47 -3.13 9.74 1.07
N GLN A 48 -2.15 8.90 0.73
CA GLN A 48 -0.76 9.00 1.18
C GLN A 48 -0.07 10.30 0.77
N LEU A 49 -0.53 10.96 -0.30
CA LEU A 49 0.04 12.24 -0.74
C LEU A 49 -0.64 13.47 -0.12
N GLY A 50 -1.75 13.30 0.61
CA GLY A 50 -2.46 14.42 1.23
C GLY A 50 -3.86 14.66 0.64
N LEU A 51 -4.39 15.86 0.93
CA LEU A 51 -5.70 16.31 0.47
C LEU A 51 -5.72 16.58 -1.03
N VAL A 52 -6.89 16.42 -1.65
CA VAL A 52 -7.12 16.81 -3.04
C VAL A 52 -6.98 18.33 -3.15
N GLY A 53 -6.17 18.80 -4.10
CA GLY A 53 -5.94 20.23 -4.33
C GLY A 53 -4.84 20.86 -3.45
N ASP A 54 -4.34 20.17 -2.42
CA ASP A 54 -3.17 20.63 -1.65
C ASP A 54 -1.87 20.28 -2.38
N TYR A 55 -1.62 20.97 -3.50
CA TYR A 55 -0.42 20.77 -4.30
C TYR A 55 0.86 21.05 -3.52
N ALA A 56 0.83 21.99 -2.58
CA ALA A 56 1.99 22.33 -1.77
C ALA A 56 2.33 21.22 -0.76
N GLY A 57 1.33 20.66 -0.07
CA GLY A 57 1.50 19.50 0.80
C GLY A 57 1.97 18.25 0.04
N GLN A 58 1.31 17.93 -1.07
CA GLN A 58 1.70 16.81 -1.93
C GLN A 58 3.13 16.94 -2.43
N ARG A 59 3.52 18.14 -2.84
CA ARG A 59 4.88 18.43 -3.31
C ARG A 59 5.91 18.22 -2.21
N ARG A 60 5.66 18.71 -0.99
CA ARG A 60 6.56 18.52 0.15
C ARG A 60 6.82 17.03 0.46
N ILE A 61 5.77 16.21 0.43
CA ILE A 61 5.90 14.75 0.62
C ILE A 61 6.77 14.12 -0.47
N CYS A 62 6.55 14.50 -1.74
CA CYS A 62 7.36 14.03 -2.86
C CYS A 62 8.83 14.51 -2.75
N GLU A 63 9.07 15.73 -2.31
CA GLU A 63 10.40 16.29 -2.12
C GLU A 63 11.14 15.57 -0.98
N ASP A 64 10.51 15.30 0.16
CA ASP A 64 11.12 14.54 1.24
C ASP A 64 11.42 13.08 0.86
N MET A 65 10.54 12.49 0.06
CA MET A 65 10.75 11.17 -0.54
C MET A 65 11.95 11.18 -1.49
N ALA A 66 12.07 12.20 -2.35
CA ALA A 66 13.21 12.36 -3.24
C ALA A 66 14.51 12.66 -2.48
N ALA A 67 14.45 13.40 -1.38
CA ALA A 67 15.59 13.65 -0.51
C ALA A 67 16.14 12.34 0.06
N LEU A 68 15.26 11.43 0.52
CA LEU A 68 15.68 10.11 0.99
C LEU A 68 16.40 9.29 -0.09
N LEU A 69 16.00 9.40 -1.36
CA LEU A 69 16.69 8.73 -2.47
C LEU A 69 18.16 9.17 -2.60
N VAL A 70 18.44 10.45 -2.38
CA VAL A 70 19.78 11.04 -2.50
C VAL A 70 20.61 10.79 -1.25
N GLU A 71 20.00 10.88 -0.07
CA GLU A 71 20.69 10.80 1.23
C GLU A 71 20.96 9.37 1.69
N ALA A 72 20.18 8.39 1.22
CA ALA A 72 20.32 7.00 1.62
C ALA A 72 21.65 6.40 1.10
N GLN A 73 22.57 6.13 2.02
CA GLN A 73 23.89 5.55 1.72
C GLN A 73 23.88 4.01 1.68
N ALA A 74 22.83 3.39 2.24
CA ALA A 74 22.70 1.95 2.35
C ALA A 74 21.23 1.51 2.21
N PRO A 75 20.97 0.22 1.90
CA PRO A 75 19.64 -0.37 1.96
C PRO A 75 19.04 -0.31 3.38
N ASN A 76 17.72 -0.49 3.48
CA ASN A 76 16.92 -0.35 4.71
C ASN A 76 16.93 1.08 5.28
N ALA A 77 16.96 2.08 4.40
CA ALA A 77 16.86 3.47 4.83
C ALA A 77 15.38 3.87 4.98
N TYR A 78 14.99 4.20 6.21
CA TYR A 78 13.60 4.54 6.53
C TYR A 78 13.49 5.93 7.14
N ARG A 79 12.41 6.66 6.79
CA ARG A 79 12.15 8.00 7.33
C ARG A 79 10.68 8.17 7.67
N HIS A 80 10.40 8.52 8.91
CA HIS A 80 9.08 9.01 9.31
C HIS A 80 8.95 10.48 8.93
N LEU A 81 7.94 10.82 8.14
CA LEU A 81 7.65 12.19 7.77
C LEU A 81 6.76 12.84 8.84
N PRO A 82 7.01 14.10 9.22
CA PRO A 82 6.30 14.78 10.31
C PRO A 82 4.96 15.38 9.86
N TYR A 83 4.24 14.67 8.99
CA TYR A 83 2.97 15.14 8.43
C TYR A 83 1.79 14.45 9.10
N GLU A 84 0.84 15.27 9.57
CA GLU A 84 -0.40 14.81 10.19
C GLU A 84 -1.60 15.05 9.28
N TRP A 85 -2.56 14.13 9.31
CA TRP A 85 -3.79 14.28 8.55
C TRP A 85 -4.66 15.35 9.24
N PRO A 86 -5.16 16.36 8.51
CA PRO A 86 -5.83 17.51 9.13
C PRO A 86 -7.20 17.18 9.71
N GLU A 87 -7.86 16.12 9.23
CA GLU A 87 -9.18 15.72 9.71
C GLU A 87 -9.08 14.61 10.77
N PRO A 88 -9.95 14.62 11.79
CA PRO A 88 -10.08 13.47 12.67
C PRO A 88 -10.52 12.21 11.89
N PRO A 89 -10.09 11.01 12.30
CA PRO A 89 -10.44 9.75 11.63
C PRO A 89 -11.94 9.52 11.46
N GLU A 90 -12.76 9.99 12.41
CA GLU A 90 -14.20 9.82 12.45
C GLU A 90 -14.92 10.60 11.34
N THR A 91 -14.33 11.73 10.93
CA THR A 91 -14.88 12.61 9.88
C THR A 91 -14.34 12.29 8.49
N THR A 92 -13.29 11.47 8.40
CA THR A 92 -12.60 11.20 7.14
C THR A 92 -13.48 10.34 6.22
N LYS A 93 -14.06 10.95 5.19
CA LYS A 93 -14.89 10.24 4.21
C LYS A 93 -14.03 9.59 3.12
N TRP A 94 -13.82 8.28 3.21
CA TRP A 94 -13.11 7.52 2.18
C TRP A 94 -14.03 6.95 1.08
N GLN A 95 -15.32 6.78 1.36
CA GLN A 95 -16.27 6.24 0.39
C GLN A 95 -16.82 7.36 -0.51
N PRO A 96 -16.96 7.11 -1.82
CA PRO A 96 -17.64 8.05 -2.71
C PRO A 96 -19.12 8.18 -2.32
N ASP A 97 -19.72 9.35 -2.59
CA ASP A 97 -21.15 9.60 -2.37
C ASP A 97 -22.02 8.62 -3.16
N VAL A 98 -21.60 8.34 -4.39
CA VAL A 98 -22.25 7.38 -5.27
C VAL A 98 -21.50 6.05 -5.16
N PRO A 99 -22.14 4.99 -4.64
CA PRO A 99 -21.50 3.68 -4.57
C PRO A 99 -21.23 3.14 -5.98
N ALA A 100 -20.14 2.39 -6.13
CA ALA A 100 -19.83 1.75 -7.40
C ALA A 100 -20.96 0.77 -7.84
N PRO A 101 -21.19 0.58 -9.16
CA PRO A 101 -22.23 -0.31 -9.66
C PRO A 101 -22.17 -1.74 -9.12
N ILE A 102 -20.98 -2.21 -8.73
CA ILE A 102 -20.78 -3.53 -8.12
C ILE A 102 -21.54 -3.70 -6.80
N PHE A 103 -21.78 -2.62 -6.04
CA PHE A 103 -22.59 -2.68 -4.83
C PHE A 103 -24.05 -3.01 -5.15
N ALA A 104 -24.62 -2.40 -6.19
CA ALA A 104 -25.97 -2.70 -6.67
C ALA A 104 -26.06 -4.13 -7.23
N ILE A 105 -25.05 -4.56 -8.02
CA ILE A 105 -24.98 -5.93 -8.54
C ILE A 105 -24.88 -6.95 -7.40
N ARG A 106 -24.10 -6.66 -6.35
CA ARG A 106 -23.96 -7.53 -5.17
C ARG A 106 -25.25 -7.59 -4.35
N GLN A 107 -25.98 -6.49 -4.21
CA GLN A 107 -27.30 -6.49 -3.57
C GLN A 107 -28.32 -7.28 -4.39
N ALA A 108 -28.33 -7.12 -5.71
CA ALA A 108 -29.18 -7.92 -6.60
C ALA A 108 -28.82 -9.42 -6.60
N LYS A 109 -27.54 -9.74 -6.42
CA LYS A 109 -27.02 -11.11 -6.25
C LYS A 109 -26.98 -11.58 -4.79
N ALA A 110 -27.54 -10.84 -3.82
CA ALA A 110 -27.49 -11.22 -2.40
C ALA A 110 -28.31 -12.49 -2.07
N GLY A 111 -29.04 -13.04 -3.05
CA GLY A 111 -29.65 -14.37 -3.01
C GLY A 111 -29.01 -15.42 -3.93
N GLY A 112 -27.89 -15.10 -4.60
CA GLY A 112 -27.13 -16.03 -5.43
C GLY A 112 -26.14 -16.84 -4.58
N GLN A 113 -25.93 -18.11 -4.95
CA GLN A 113 -25.00 -19.02 -4.27
C GLN A 113 -23.62 -18.35 -4.05
N ASN A 114 -23.06 -18.56 -2.86
CA ASN A 114 -21.74 -18.05 -2.51
C ASN A 114 -20.72 -18.74 -3.42
N LEU A 115 -20.06 -17.99 -4.30
CA LEU A 115 -19.09 -18.55 -5.25
C LEU A 115 -17.93 -19.28 -4.55
N LEU A 116 -17.70 -18.97 -3.27
CA LEU A 116 -16.71 -19.62 -2.41
C LEU A 116 -17.16 -21.01 -1.89
N ASP A 117 -18.45 -21.31 -1.87
CA ASP A 117 -18.95 -22.62 -1.45
C ASP A 117 -18.63 -23.70 -2.49
N ASP A 118 -18.57 -23.31 -3.77
CA ASP A 118 -18.14 -24.15 -4.90
C ASP A 118 -16.61 -24.11 -5.12
N TYR A 119 -15.91 -23.15 -4.51
CA TYR A 119 -14.46 -23.03 -4.60
C TYR A 119 -13.79 -24.06 -3.68
N LYS A 120 -13.69 -25.29 -4.17
CA LYS A 120 -12.87 -26.34 -3.55
C LYS A 120 -11.43 -26.17 -4.03
N ASP A 121 -10.57 -25.77 -3.12
CA ASP A 121 -9.14 -25.54 -3.30
C ASP A 121 -8.38 -26.88 -3.43
N GLU A 122 -8.80 -27.77 -4.34
CA GLU A 122 -8.17 -29.08 -4.57
C GLU A 122 -6.69 -28.93 -4.97
N GLU A 123 -6.36 -27.83 -5.67
CA GLU A 123 -4.98 -27.46 -6.02
C GLU A 123 -4.13 -27.09 -4.79
N ARG A 124 -4.72 -26.57 -3.71
CA ARG A 124 -3.97 -26.23 -2.48
C ARG A 124 -3.50 -27.48 -1.73
N ALA A 125 -4.28 -28.56 -1.76
CA ALA A 125 -3.89 -29.84 -1.17
C ALA A 125 -2.65 -30.42 -1.88
N ALA A 126 -2.59 -30.31 -3.21
CA ALA A 126 -1.43 -30.73 -4.00
C ALA A 126 -0.16 -29.91 -3.66
N TYR A 127 -0.31 -28.63 -3.30
CA TYR A 127 0.80 -27.78 -2.86
C TYR A 127 1.19 -27.98 -1.38
N SER A 128 0.25 -28.31 -0.48
CA SER A 128 0.58 -28.50 0.94
C SER A 128 1.29 -29.82 1.23
N ASP A 129 1.06 -30.83 0.40
CA ASP A 129 1.64 -32.16 0.55
C ASP A 129 2.97 -32.33 -0.21
N ALA A 130 3.40 -31.31 -0.96
CA ALA A 130 4.66 -31.33 -1.71
C ALA A 130 5.91 -31.03 -0.85
N GLU A 131 5.75 -30.63 0.42
CA GLU A 131 6.85 -30.30 1.34
C GLU A 131 6.64 -30.84 2.76
N ARG A 132 6.28 -32.13 2.89
CA ARG A 132 6.32 -32.83 4.18
C ARG A 132 7.18 -34.09 4.15
#